data_AF-I3S6V5-F1
#
_entry.id   AF-I3S6V5-F1
#
_cell.length_a   1.000
_cell.length_b   1.000
_cell.length_c   1.000
_cell.angle_alpha   90.00
_cell.angle_beta   90.00
_cell.angle_gamma   90.00
#
_symmetry.space_group_name_H-M   'P 1'
#
loop_
_entity.id
_entity.type
_entity.pdbx_description
1 polymer ?
#
loop_
_entity_poly.entity_id
_entity_poly.type
_entity_poly.pdbx_seq_one_letter_code
_entity_poly.pdbx_strand_id
1 'polypeptide(L)'
;MTVSITPNHQVASIFAAAFYGLFNLFSGFFIPRPKIPGWWVWYYWICPVAWTVYGLIVSQYHDIDDPINVLGATQNFTVKGYIEHHYGFKPDFMGPVAGVLVGFTCFFAFIFAFCIKALNFQSR
;
A
#
# COMPACT_ATOMS: atom_id res chain seq x y z
N MET A 1 12.33 -3.98 10.08
CA MET A 1 13.35 -2.93 9.89
C MET A 1 13.39 -1.89 11.01
N THR A 2 12.26 -1.37 11.51
CA THR A 2 12.30 -0.22 12.44
C THR A 2 13.09 -0.51 13.72
N VAL A 3 12.89 -1.70 14.31
CA VAL A 3 13.62 -2.14 15.51
C VAL A 3 15.13 -2.25 15.28
N SER A 4 15.57 -2.63 14.08
CA SER A 4 17.01 -2.76 13.77
C SER A 4 17.69 -1.41 13.49
N ILE A 5 16.92 -0.35 13.24
CA ILE A 5 17.42 1.00 12.95
C ILE A 5 17.44 1.87 14.21
N THR A 6 16.56 1.58 15.17
CA THR A 6 16.42 2.37 16.40
C THR A 6 17.16 1.74 17.58
N PRO A 7 17.69 2.56 18.52
CA PRO A 7 18.45 2.06 19.67
C PRO A 7 17.59 1.38 20.75
N ASN A 8 16.25 1.56 20.74
CA ASN A 8 15.33 0.94 21.69
C ASN A 8 13.96 0.69 21.05
N HIS A 9 13.26 -0.36 21.51
CA HIS A 9 11.92 -0.76 21.09
C HIS A 9 10.86 0.34 21.25
N GLN A 10 10.94 1.19 22.28
CA GLN A 10 9.99 2.30 22.46
C GLN A 10 10.11 3.34 21.34
N VAL A 11 11.35 3.66 20.93
CA VAL A 11 11.58 4.57 19.80
C VAL A 11 11.11 3.89 18.51
N ALA A 12 11.41 2.59 18.35
CA ALA A 12 10.95 1.81 17.21
C ALA A 12 9.42 1.84 17.04
N SER A 13 8.67 1.69 18.14
CA SER A 13 7.20 1.64 18.11
C SER A 13 6.59 3.00 17.76
N ILE A 14 7.13 4.09 18.31
CA ILE A 14 6.67 5.46 17.98
C ILE A 14 6.89 5.74 16.49
N PHE A 15 8.09 5.46 15.97
CA PHE A 15 8.37 5.62 14.54
C PHE A 15 7.45 4.75 13.69
N ALA A 16 7.28 3.47 14.02
CA ALA A 16 6.41 2.57 13.28
C ALA A 16 4.95 3.07 13.27
N ALA A 17 4.41 3.51 14.40
CA ALA A 17 3.04 4.00 14.52
C ALA A 17 2.80 5.22 13.61
N ALA A 18 3.72 6.18 13.59
CA ALA A 18 3.61 7.35 12.72
C ALA A 18 3.58 6.98 11.23
N PHE A 19 4.48 6.08 10.79
CA PHE A 19 4.52 5.62 9.41
C PHE A 19 3.31 4.77 9.03
N TYR A 20 2.82 3.90 9.92
CA TYR A 20 1.61 3.12 9.66
C TYR A 20 0.37 4.01 9.49
N GLY A 21 0.25 5.09 10.26
CA GLY A 21 -0.83 6.04 10.10
C GLY A 21 -0.82 6.70 8.71
N LEU A 22 0.35 7.17 8.28
CA LEU A 22 0.50 7.76 6.94
C LEU A 22 0.26 6.73 5.82
N PHE A 23 0.80 5.51 5.96
CA PHE A 23 0.57 4.45 4.98
C PHE A 23 -0.90 4.08 4.85
N ASN A 24 -1.65 4.03 5.96
CA ASN A 24 -3.09 3.75 5.91
C ASN A 24 -3.85 4.86 5.20
N LEU A 25 -3.59 6.12 5.52
CA LEU A 25 -4.31 7.26 4.96
C LEU A 25 -4.15 7.36 3.43
N PHE A 26 -2.93 7.17 2.94
CA PHE A 26 -2.59 7.27 1.52
C PHE A 26 -2.48 5.91 0.80
N SER A 27 -3.01 4.84 1.38
CA SER A 27 -3.04 3.50 0.77
C SER A 27 -3.94 3.41 -0.47
N GLY A 28 -4.71 4.45 -0.78
CA GLY A 28 -5.72 4.39 -1.85
C GLY A 28 -7.11 3.93 -1.38
N PHE A 29 -7.24 3.44 -0.14
CA PHE A 29 -8.54 3.01 0.40
C PHE A 29 -9.37 4.19 0.95
N PHE A 30 -8.81 4.97 1.88
CA PHE A 30 -9.49 6.14 2.45
C PHE A 30 -9.53 7.32 1.47
N ILE A 31 -8.40 7.58 0.81
CA ILE A 31 -8.27 8.59 -0.23
C ILE A 31 -7.99 7.85 -1.55
N PRO A 32 -8.98 7.71 -2.44
CA PRO A 32 -8.78 7.10 -3.73
C PRO A 32 -7.64 7.76 -4.50
N ARG A 33 -6.81 6.96 -5.16
CA ARG A 33 -5.65 7.45 -5.94
C ARG A 33 -5.99 8.62 -6.89
N PRO A 34 -7.12 8.62 -7.63
CA PRO A 34 -7.48 9.73 -8.52
C PRO A 34 -7.75 11.06 -7.80
N LYS A 35 -8.05 11.03 -6.49
CA LYS A 35 -8.33 12.21 -5.67
C LYS A 35 -7.09 12.74 -4.95
N ILE A 36 -5.96 12.04 -5.00
CA ILE A 36 -4.71 12.50 -4.41
C ILE A 36 -4.14 13.63 -5.29
N PRO A 37 -3.76 14.80 -4.72
CA PRO A 37 -3.13 15.87 -5.48
C PRO A 37 -1.92 15.39 -6.28
N GLY A 38 -1.74 15.89 -7.50
CA GLY A 38 -0.71 15.38 -8.42
C GLY A 38 0.71 15.36 -7.85
N TRP A 39 1.08 16.37 -7.05
CA TRP A 39 2.39 16.41 -6.37
C TRP A 39 2.54 15.36 -5.27
N TRP A 40 1.47 14.85 -4.68
CA TRP A 40 1.50 13.86 -3.58
C TRP A 40 1.38 12.41 -4.06
N VAL A 41 1.09 12.20 -5.35
CA VAL A 41 0.88 10.86 -5.92
C VAL A 41 2.11 9.94 -5.81
N TRP A 42 3.32 10.49 -5.75
CA TRP A 42 4.53 9.66 -5.57
C TRP A 42 4.51 8.90 -4.24
N TYR A 43 3.91 9.47 -3.18
CA TYR A 43 3.85 8.84 -1.88
C TYR A 43 3.00 7.56 -1.92
N TYR A 44 1.89 7.61 -2.67
CA TYR A 44 1.06 6.45 -2.94
C TYR A 44 1.87 5.30 -3.57
N TRP A 45 2.76 5.61 -4.51
CA TRP A 45 3.56 4.58 -5.20
C TRP A 45 4.69 3.98 -4.36
N ILE A 46 5.22 4.72 -3.38
CA ILE A 46 6.25 4.21 -2.45
C ILE A 46 5.62 3.47 -1.27
N CYS A 47 4.32 3.67 -1.01
CA CYS A 47 3.61 3.04 0.09
C CYS A 47 3.36 1.54 -0.18
N PRO A 48 3.95 0.60 0.58
CA PRO A 48 3.74 -0.84 0.38
C PRO A 48 2.30 -1.27 0.67
N VAL A 49 1.61 -0.56 1.57
CA VAL A 49 0.19 -0.82 1.89
C VAL A 49 -0.71 -0.51 0.69
N ALA A 50 -0.36 0.50 -0.12
CA ALA A 50 -1.12 0.84 -1.32
C ALA A 50 -1.13 -0.31 -2.34
N TRP A 51 0.03 -0.92 -2.57
CA TRP A 51 0.15 -2.10 -3.43
C TRP A 51 -0.58 -3.32 -2.88
N THR A 52 -0.60 -3.48 -1.56
CA THR A 52 -1.33 -4.59 -0.90
C THR A 52 -2.83 -4.43 -1.10
N VAL A 53 -3.38 -3.24 -0.84
CA VAL A 53 -4.81 -2.93 -1.05
C VAL A 53 -5.19 -3.11 -2.52
N TYR A 54 -4.37 -2.61 -3.44
CA TYR A 54 -4.57 -2.79 -4.88
C TYR A 54 -4.65 -4.27 -5.23
N GLY A 55 -3.66 -5.06 -4.80
CA GLY A 55 -3.58 -6.49 -5.10
C GLY A 55 -4.77 -7.27 -4.54
N LEU A 56 -5.18 -6.98 -3.30
CA LEU A 56 -6.35 -7.58 -2.68
C LEU A 56 -7.62 -7.26 -3.47
N ILE A 57 -7.88 -5.98 -3.76
CA ILE A 57 -9.12 -5.57 -4.44
C ILE A 57 -9.19 -6.15 -5.85
N VAL A 58 -8.11 -6.07 -6.63
CA VAL A 58 -8.08 -6.64 -7.98
C VAL A 58 -8.22 -8.17 -7.91
N SER A 59 -7.53 -8.85 -7.00
CA SER A 59 -7.65 -10.32 -6.90
C SER A 59 -9.06 -10.82 -6.60
N GLN A 60 -9.86 -10.04 -5.86
CA GLN A 60 -11.19 -10.46 -5.42
C GLN A 60 -12.29 -10.01 -6.39
N TYR A 61 -12.14 -8.83 -7.01
CA TYR A 61 -13.22 -8.17 -7.73
C TYR A 61 -12.93 -7.93 -9.21
N HIS A 62 -11.80 -8.42 -9.75
CA HIS A 62 -11.46 -8.28 -11.16
C HIS A 62 -12.54 -8.87 -12.08
N ASP A 63 -13.06 -10.04 -11.73
CA ASP A 63 -13.92 -10.83 -12.62
C ASP A 63 -15.42 -10.64 -12.30
N ILE A 64 -15.75 -9.68 -11.41
CA ILE A 64 -17.12 -9.45 -10.97
C ILE A 64 -17.74 -8.34 -11.79
N ASP A 65 -18.57 -8.73 -12.75
CA ASP A 65 -19.37 -7.85 -13.60
C ASP A 65 -20.79 -7.62 -13.09
N ASP A 66 -21.08 -8.05 -11.86
CA ASP A 66 -22.41 -7.87 -11.26
C ASP A 66 -22.75 -6.36 -11.15
N PRO A 67 -23.97 -5.97 -11.56
CA PRO A 67 -24.41 -4.58 -11.46
C PRO A 67 -24.62 -4.20 -10.01
N ILE A 68 -24.05 -3.06 -9.60
CA ILE A 68 -24.25 -2.48 -8.26
C ILE A 68 -25.04 -1.19 -8.33
N ASN A 69 -26.05 -1.09 -7.46
CA ASN A 69 -26.77 0.15 -7.22
C ASN A 69 -26.05 0.95 -6.15
N VAL A 70 -25.23 1.92 -6.57
CA VAL A 70 -24.56 2.83 -5.64
C VAL A 70 -25.53 3.96 -5.27
N LEU A 71 -25.80 4.10 -3.97
CA LEU A 71 -26.63 5.19 -3.44
C LEU A 71 -26.06 6.55 -3.86
N GLY A 72 -26.80 7.27 -4.70
CA GLY A 72 -26.41 8.60 -5.22
C GLY A 72 -25.73 8.60 -6.59
N ALA A 73 -25.49 7.44 -7.22
CA ALA A 73 -25.05 7.38 -8.62
C ALA A 73 -26.25 7.20 -9.55
N THR A 74 -26.33 8.03 -10.60
CA THR A 74 -27.39 7.96 -11.64
C THR A 74 -27.16 6.83 -12.65
N GLN A 75 -26.02 6.15 -12.57
CA GLN A 75 -25.56 5.16 -13.56
C GLN A 75 -25.32 3.81 -12.89
N ASN A 76 -25.83 2.74 -13.50
CA ASN A 76 -25.55 1.37 -13.07
C ASN A 76 -24.09 1.05 -13.42
N PHE A 77 -23.21 1.01 -12.42
CA PHE A 77 -21.85 0.53 -12.58
C PHE A 77 -21.81 -0.97 -12.30
N THR A 78 -20.98 -1.71 -13.03
CA THR A 78 -20.52 -3.03 -12.57
C THR A 78 -19.52 -2.83 -11.44
N VAL A 79 -19.34 -3.83 -10.56
CA VAL A 79 -18.35 -3.77 -9.47
C VAL A 79 -16.96 -3.38 -10.02
N LYS A 80 -16.54 -4.05 -11.11
CA LYS A 80 -15.31 -3.73 -11.84
C LYS A 80 -15.23 -2.27 -12.30
N GLY A 81 -16.28 -1.76 -12.94
CA GLY A 81 -16.33 -0.38 -13.45
C GLY A 81 -16.27 0.66 -12.34
N TYR A 82 -16.88 0.39 -11.19
CA TYR A 82 -16.80 1.25 -10.02
C TYR A 82 -15.38 1.30 -9.43
N ILE A 83 -14.73 0.14 -9.29
CA ILE A 83 -13.36 0.03 -8.77
C ILE A 83 -12.38 0.79 -9.68
N GLU A 84 -12.51 0.64 -10.99
CA GLU A 84 -11.63 1.34 -11.93
C GLU A 84 -11.86 2.85 -11.92
N HIS A 85 -13.11 3.30 -12.00
CA HIS A 85 -13.43 4.72 -12.10
C HIS A 85 -13.25 5.48 -10.77
N HIS A 86 -13.66 4.87 -9.65
CA HIS A 86 -13.59 5.52 -8.34
C HIS A 86 -12.21 5.40 -7.70
N TYR A 87 -11.63 4.19 -7.70
CA TYR A 87 -10.37 3.90 -7.02
C TYR A 87 -9.14 3.94 -7.94
N GLY A 88 -9.34 3.84 -9.26
CA GLY A 88 -8.22 3.83 -10.22
C GLY A 88 -7.44 2.52 -10.25
N PHE A 89 -8.02 1.43 -9.73
CA PHE A 89 -7.42 0.10 -9.77
C PHE A 89 -7.74 -0.56 -11.11
N LYS A 90 -6.69 -0.89 -11.85
CA LYS A 90 -6.78 -1.51 -13.16
C LYS A 90 -6.72 -3.03 -13.01
N PRO A 91 -7.65 -3.76 -13.63
CA PRO A 91 -7.71 -5.21 -13.47
C PRO A 91 -6.49 -5.95 -14.06
N ASP A 92 -5.94 -5.46 -15.17
CA ASP A 92 -4.77 -6.06 -15.84
C ASP A 92 -3.43 -5.85 -15.10
N PHE A 93 -3.43 -5.12 -13.98
CA PHE A 93 -2.20 -4.70 -13.30
C PHE A 93 -1.72 -5.67 -12.21
N MET A 94 -2.29 -6.87 -12.13
CA MET A 94 -1.99 -7.85 -11.07
C MET A 94 -0.52 -8.33 -11.08
N GLY A 95 0.05 -8.59 -12.27
CA GLY A 95 1.44 -9.04 -12.41
C GLY A 95 2.47 -8.04 -11.84
N PRO A 96 2.44 -6.76 -12.27
CA PRO A 96 3.27 -5.71 -11.69
C PRO A 96 3.09 -5.56 -10.17
N VAL A 97 1.85 -5.63 -9.67
CA VAL A 97 1.56 -5.53 -8.23
C VAL A 97 2.26 -6.64 -7.45
N ALA A 98 2.17 -7.89 -7.92
CA ALA A 98 2.86 -9.02 -7.29
C ALA A 98 4.39 -8.82 -7.28
N GLY A 99 4.97 -8.39 -8.41
CA GLY A 99 6.40 -8.10 -8.51
C GLY A 99 6.87 -7.01 -7.54
N VAL A 100 6.10 -5.94 -7.39
CA VAL A 100 6.43 -4.84 -6.47
C VAL A 100 6.33 -5.29 -5.01
N LEU A 101 5.33 -6.10 -4.64
CA LEU A 101 5.20 -6.64 -3.27
C LEU A 101 6.38 -7.54 -2.88
N VAL A 102 6.81 -8.42 -3.80
CA VAL A 102 8.04 -9.22 -3.60
C VAL A 102 9.26 -8.31 -3.49
N GLY A 103 9.37 -7.28 -4.36
CA GLY A 103 10.45 -6.30 -4.32
C GLY A 103 10.56 -5.58 -2.97
N PHE A 104 9.44 -5.08 -2.43
CA PHE A 104 9.41 -4.45 -1.11
C PHE A 104 9.82 -5.42 0.01
N THR A 105 9.38 -6.68 -0.07
CA THR A 105 9.73 -7.70 0.92
C THR A 105 11.24 -7.96 0.93
N CYS A 106 11.84 -8.15 -0.24
CA CYS A 106 13.29 -8.31 -0.38
C CYS A 106 14.06 -7.06 0.07
N PHE A 107 13.57 -5.87 -0.28
CA PHE A 107 14.17 -4.59 0.12
C PHE A 107 14.16 -4.42 1.65
N PHE A 108 13.04 -4.68 2.32
CA PHE A 108 12.96 -4.60 3.78
C PHE A 108 13.82 -5.66 4.48
N ALA A 109 13.90 -6.87 3.92
CA ALA A 109 14.79 -7.91 4.42
C ALA A 109 16.27 -7.51 4.27
N PHE A 110 16.65 -6.93 3.13
CA PHE A 110 18.01 -6.44 2.89
C PHE A 110 18.38 -5.31 3.85
N ILE A 111 17.52 -4.29 4.01
CA ILE A 111 17.76 -3.21 4.97
C ILE A 111 17.92 -3.76 6.38
N PHE A 112 17.05 -4.69 6.79
CA PHE A 112 17.13 -5.30 8.10
C PHE A 112 18.48 -6.02 8.33
N ALA A 113 18.90 -6.85 7.36
CA ALA A 113 20.18 -7.56 7.43
C ALA A 113 21.38 -6.58 7.44
N PHE A 114 21.35 -5.54 6.61
CA PHE A 114 22.38 -4.51 6.56
C PHE A 114 22.47 -3.73 7.88
N CYS A 115 21.34 -3.29 8.42
CA CYS A 115 21.30 -2.54 9.68
C CYS A 115 21.82 -3.36 10.85
N ILE A 116 21.48 -4.65 10.95
CA ILE A 116 22.05 -5.52 11.99
C ILE A 116 23.58 -5.59 11.88
N LYS A 117 24.09 -5.74 10.65
CA LYS A 117 25.54 -5.82 10.41
C LYS A 117 26.28 -4.52 10.71
N ALA A 118 25.71 -3.37 10.29
CA ALA A 118 26.38 -2.08 10.37
C ALA A 118 26.18 -1.36 11.70
N LEU A 119 24.97 -1.41 12.27
CA LEU A 119 24.59 -0.64 13.44
C LEU A 119 24.73 -1.42 14.75
N ASN A 120 25.27 -2.64 14.72
CA ASN A 120 25.41 -3.62 15.82
C ASN A 120 25.31 -3.04 17.25
N PHE A 121 24.09 -2.73 17.69
CA PHE A 121 23.80 -2.17 19.01
C PHE A 121 23.88 -3.23 20.11
N GLN A 122 24.11 -4.50 19.74
CA GLN A 122 24.26 -5.62 20.66
C GLN A 122 25.71 -5.83 21.14
N SER A 123 26.69 -5.10 20.62
CA SER A 123 28.06 -5.07 21.17
C SER A 123 28.15 -4.05 22.32
N ARG A 124 27.49 -4.34 23.42
CA ARG A 124 27.74 -3.68 24.71
C ARG A 124 27.74 -4.71 25.83
#